data_AF-A0A350V2Q2-F1
#
_entry.id   AF-A0A350V2Q2-F1
#
_cell.length_a   1.000
_cell.length_b   1.000
_cell.length_c   1.000
_cell.angle_alpha   90.00
_cell.angle_beta   90.00
_cell.angle_gamma   90.00
#
_symmetry.space_group_name_H-M   'P 1'
#
loop_
_entity.id
_entity.type
_entity.pdbx_description
1 polymer ?
#
loop_
_entity_poly.entity_id
_entity_poly.type
_entity_poly.pdbx_seq_one_letter_code
_entity_poly.pdbx_strand_id
1 'polypeptide(L)'
;MGILKIITLIVQMGMPLTFPEGDESLQQPLAEKIEVICKDDMYPEASKLHEVKNNTKFKKTKPSIFTHENTKNLYIFLTHIDSTYLYIEDCDYSMLKFMRYKTNKQNLQNRVVDSMTYFVNQEKLRLVRWNNPIGYKIFENNTVFETTFDTYTEYWECSNKLDYSPKYPYIFPKQTPLRINYTDEQHEDLAYILKNPIMVFSILPLDEMTYELPYNLEASSRREELETSKGKNIEGTGIDLDNDKILDAFWYNEVQDSKIIEVVTRLYINIEGKWIPMWYTYFREM
;
A
#
# COMPACT_ATOMS: atom_id res chain seq x y z
N MET A 1 23.71 -19.81 -17.24
CA MET A 1 23.52 -19.81 -15.78
C MET A 1 23.38 -18.35 -15.38
N GLY A 2 22.15 -17.82 -15.38
CA GLY A 2 21.90 -16.40 -15.11
C GLY A 2 22.00 -16.15 -13.61
N ILE A 3 22.86 -15.22 -13.20
CA ILE A 3 22.90 -14.74 -11.81
C ILE A 3 21.54 -14.11 -11.54
N LEU A 4 20.72 -14.76 -10.72
CA LEU A 4 19.47 -14.20 -10.22
C LEU A 4 19.87 -12.99 -9.36
N LYS A 5 19.78 -11.78 -9.93
CA LYS A 5 19.94 -10.55 -9.14
C LYS A 5 18.78 -10.52 -8.16
N ILE A 6 19.08 -10.76 -6.88
CA ILE A 6 18.13 -10.47 -5.81
C ILE A 6 17.97 -8.95 -5.80
N ILE A 7 16.79 -8.47 -6.19
CA ILE A 7 16.43 -7.06 -6.06
C ILE A 7 16.07 -6.85 -4.59
N THR A 8 16.91 -6.10 -3.88
CA THR A 8 16.68 -5.69 -2.49
C THR A 8 16.37 -4.21 -2.46
N LEU A 9 15.24 -3.84 -1.87
CA LEU A 9 14.89 -2.46 -1.56
C LEU A 9 15.31 -2.14 -0.11
N ILE A 10 16.05 -1.06 0.08
CA ILE A 10 16.38 -0.54 1.41
C ILE A 10 15.57 0.73 1.64
N VAL A 11 14.68 0.71 2.62
CA VAL A 11 13.93 1.88 3.08
C VAL A 11 14.68 2.46 4.26
N GLN A 12 15.16 3.70 4.13
CA GLN A 12 15.92 4.36 5.17
C GLN A 12 15.06 5.39 5.92
N MET A 13 15.01 5.25 7.25
CA MET A 13 14.36 6.17 8.19
C MET A 13 15.42 6.91 9.02
N GLY A 14 15.05 8.02 9.68
CA GLY A 14 15.89 8.65 10.71
C GLY A 14 16.72 9.84 10.27
N MET A 15 16.88 10.05 8.95
CA MET A 15 17.54 11.25 8.42
C MET A 15 16.47 12.17 7.84
N PRO A 16 16.67 13.51 7.85
CA PRO A 16 15.84 14.40 7.04
C PRO A 16 16.01 13.97 5.58
N LEU A 17 15.07 13.16 5.09
CA LEU A 17 15.13 12.65 3.74
C LEU A 17 15.03 13.87 2.82
N THR A 18 15.98 13.99 1.90
CA THR A 18 15.72 14.76 0.69
C THR A 18 14.47 14.15 0.09
N PHE A 19 13.47 14.99 -0.16
CA PHE A 19 12.18 14.59 -0.68
C PHE A 19 12.38 13.55 -1.81
N PRO A 20 11.84 12.32 -1.70
CA PRO A 20 12.26 11.19 -2.55
C PRO A 20 11.95 11.48 -4.01
N GLU A 21 12.96 11.47 -4.88
CA GLU A 21 12.77 11.76 -6.30
C GLU A 21 11.72 10.82 -6.92
N GLY A 22 10.95 11.33 -7.89
CA GLY A 22 10.02 10.48 -8.62
C GLY A 22 10.76 9.44 -9.46
N ASP A 23 10.25 8.22 -9.54
CA ASP A 23 10.85 7.11 -10.29
C ASP A 23 10.08 6.84 -11.60
N GLU A 24 10.63 5.99 -12.48
CA GLU A 24 10.01 5.58 -13.75
C GLU A 24 8.52 5.35 -13.57
N SER A 25 7.74 5.97 -14.46
CA SER A 25 6.31 6.29 -14.39
C SER A 25 5.31 5.18 -14.01
N LEU A 26 5.76 3.97 -13.75
CA LEU A 26 4.95 2.78 -13.52
C LEU A 26 5.13 2.36 -12.07
N GLN A 27 4.05 1.97 -11.40
CA GLN A 27 4.19 1.22 -10.15
C GLN A 27 4.96 -0.08 -10.47
N GLN A 28 6.12 -0.23 -9.85
CA GLN A 28 6.96 -1.39 -10.08
C GLN A 28 6.52 -2.54 -9.17
N PRO A 29 6.71 -3.80 -9.59
CA PRO A 29 6.55 -4.94 -8.69
C PRO A 29 7.41 -4.77 -7.43
N LEU A 30 6.89 -5.20 -6.28
CA LEU A 30 7.65 -5.19 -5.04
C LEU A 30 8.95 -5.96 -5.18
N ALA A 31 10.01 -5.40 -4.60
CA ALA A 31 11.30 -6.08 -4.49
C ALA A 31 11.15 -7.44 -3.79
N GLU A 32 11.96 -8.42 -4.18
CA GLU A 32 11.97 -9.76 -3.56
C GLU A 32 12.37 -9.70 -2.09
N LYS A 33 13.13 -8.68 -1.70
CA LYS A 33 13.52 -8.41 -0.32
C LYS A 33 13.36 -6.93 -0.02
N ILE A 34 12.76 -6.60 1.11
CA ILE A 34 12.66 -5.24 1.60
C ILE A 34 13.26 -5.17 3.01
N GLU A 35 14.25 -4.30 3.18
CA GLU A 35 14.87 -4.02 4.48
C GLU A 35 14.53 -2.59 4.90
N VAL A 36 13.96 -2.45 6.09
CA VAL A 36 13.71 -1.13 6.70
C VAL A 36 14.83 -0.88 7.71
N ILE A 37 15.60 0.18 7.48
CA ILE A 37 16.74 0.56 8.28
C ILE A 37 16.50 1.93 8.90
N CYS A 38 16.67 2.04 10.21
CA CYS A 38 16.72 3.33 10.89
C CYS A 38 18.17 3.79 11.02
N LYS A 39 18.41 5.05 10.67
CA LYS A 39 19.66 5.78 10.91
C LYS A 39 19.30 7.22 11.29
N ASP A 40 19.39 7.57 12.57
CA ASP A 40 19.14 8.93 13.06
C ASP A 40 20.28 9.45 13.94
N ASP A 41 20.22 10.74 14.28
CA ASP A 41 21.23 11.39 15.12
C ASP A 41 21.24 10.86 16.57
N MET A 42 20.15 10.22 17.01
CA MET A 42 20.04 9.61 18.34
C MET A 42 20.73 8.24 18.43
N TYR A 43 20.79 7.49 17.33
CA TYR A 43 21.36 6.16 17.23
C TYR A 43 22.50 6.14 16.20
N PRO A 44 23.78 6.25 16.62
CA PRO A 44 24.92 6.38 15.71
C PRO A 44 25.14 5.15 14.80
N GLU A 45 24.59 3.99 15.18
CA GLU A 45 24.59 2.77 14.38
C GLU A 45 23.24 2.54 13.72
N ALA A 46 23.28 2.30 12.40
CA ALA A 46 22.09 1.95 11.65
C ALA A 46 21.49 0.64 12.17
N SER A 47 20.21 0.65 12.51
CA SER A 47 19.49 -0.51 13.05
C SER A 47 18.50 -1.02 12.01
N LYS A 48 18.58 -2.31 11.66
CA LYS A 48 17.53 -2.97 10.85
C LYS A 48 16.27 -3.11 11.71
N LEU A 49 15.22 -2.38 11.34
CA LEU A 49 13.94 -2.40 12.06
C LEU A 49 13.10 -3.61 11.67
N HIS A 50 13.04 -3.88 10.37
CA HIS A 50 12.22 -4.96 9.82
C HIS A 50 12.80 -5.48 8.50
N GLU A 51 12.45 -6.72 8.15
CA GLU A 51 12.87 -7.39 6.93
C GLU A 51 11.72 -8.22 6.36
N VAL A 52 11.10 -7.73 5.28
CA VAL A 52 10.10 -8.49 4.51
C VAL A 52 10.85 -9.37 3.52
N LYS A 53 10.73 -10.70 3.66
CA LYS A 53 11.39 -11.67 2.77
C LYS A 53 10.41 -12.28 1.77
N ASN A 54 10.90 -12.42 0.54
CA ASN A 54 10.40 -13.25 -0.56
C ASN A 54 8.89 -13.15 -0.79
N ASN A 55 8.50 -12.49 -1.88
CA ASN A 55 7.11 -12.47 -2.29
C ASN A 55 6.63 -13.88 -2.63
N THR A 56 5.42 -14.21 -2.19
CA THR A 56 4.78 -15.47 -2.55
C THR A 56 4.58 -15.50 -4.06
N LYS A 57 5.00 -16.61 -4.68
CA LYS A 57 4.76 -16.87 -6.09
C LYS A 57 3.54 -17.76 -6.22
N PHE A 58 2.54 -17.29 -6.94
CA PHE A 58 1.30 -18.03 -7.21
C PHE A 58 1.35 -18.76 -8.54
N LYS A 59 0.55 -19.81 -8.69
CA LYS A 59 0.32 -20.43 -9.99
C LYS A 59 -0.33 -19.42 -10.94
N LYS A 60 -0.01 -19.54 -12.23
CA LYS A 60 -0.65 -18.72 -13.25
C LYS A 60 -2.14 -19.04 -13.35
N THR A 61 -2.93 -18.02 -13.58
CA THR A 61 -4.38 -18.07 -13.76
C THR A 61 -4.75 -17.60 -15.17
N LYS A 62 -6.06 -17.49 -15.44
CA LYS A 62 -6.51 -16.80 -16.65
C LYS A 62 -6.14 -15.31 -16.57
N PRO A 63 -5.82 -14.66 -17.72
CA PRO A 63 -5.71 -13.21 -17.79
C PRO A 63 -6.94 -12.52 -17.21
N SER A 64 -6.72 -11.47 -16.43
CA SER A 64 -7.76 -10.60 -15.91
C SER A 64 -7.82 -9.30 -16.72
N ILE A 65 -8.60 -8.31 -16.28
CA ILE A 65 -8.69 -7.00 -16.95
C ILE A 65 -7.36 -6.23 -16.94
N PHE A 66 -6.44 -6.54 -16.03
CA PHE A 66 -5.16 -5.83 -15.95
C PHE A 66 -4.19 -6.29 -17.04
N THR A 67 -3.69 -5.32 -17.77
CA THR A 67 -2.65 -5.46 -18.80
C THR A 67 -1.46 -4.60 -18.46
N HIS A 68 -0.31 -4.86 -19.09
CA HIS A 68 0.85 -3.97 -18.95
C HIS A 68 0.59 -2.55 -19.47
N GLU A 69 -0.43 -2.33 -20.32
CA GLU A 69 -0.75 -1.01 -20.87
C GLU A 69 -1.66 -0.22 -19.92
N ASN A 70 -2.77 -0.81 -19.46
CA ASN A 70 -3.73 -0.07 -18.64
C ASN A 70 -3.25 0.16 -17.20
N THR A 71 -2.29 -0.63 -16.71
CA THR A 71 -1.69 -0.45 -15.39
C THR A 71 -0.68 0.70 -15.33
N LYS A 72 -0.27 1.27 -16.46
CA LYS A 72 0.82 2.27 -16.48
C LYS A 72 0.51 3.58 -15.76
N ASN A 73 -0.77 3.95 -15.69
CA ASN A 73 -1.23 5.19 -15.07
C ASN A 73 -2.04 4.94 -13.80
N LEU A 74 -1.96 3.71 -13.26
CA LEU A 74 -2.63 3.32 -12.04
C LEU A 74 -1.61 3.16 -10.91
N TYR A 75 -1.95 3.72 -9.75
CA TYR A 75 -1.37 3.27 -8.49
C TYR A 75 -2.41 2.42 -7.77
N ILE A 76 -2.06 1.17 -7.50
CA ILE A 76 -2.93 0.12 -6.95
C ILE A 76 -2.45 -0.23 -5.55
N PHE A 77 -3.33 -0.13 -4.55
CA PHE A 77 -3.00 -0.25 -3.13
C PHE A 77 -4.21 -0.67 -2.30
N LEU A 78 -4.01 -0.87 -1.00
CA LEU A 78 -5.10 -1.05 -0.04
C LEU A 78 -5.26 0.21 0.81
N THR A 79 -6.51 0.59 1.09
CA THR A 79 -6.85 1.62 2.06
C THR A 79 -7.36 0.95 3.33
N HIS A 80 -6.83 1.32 4.49
CA HIS A 80 -7.35 0.92 5.79
C HIS A 80 -8.60 1.75 6.11
N ILE A 81 -9.68 1.09 6.53
CA ILE A 81 -10.87 1.76 7.06
C ILE A 81 -10.87 1.65 8.57
N ASP A 82 -10.86 2.80 9.24
CA ASP A 82 -11.12 2.89 10.67
C ASP A 82 -12.33 3.83 10.89
N SER A 83 -13.46 3.19 11.18
CA SER A 83 -14.75 3.84 11.40
C SER A 83 -15.26 4.62 10.19
N THR A 84 -14.99 5.92 10.13
CA THR A 84 -15.39 6.80 9.00
C THR A 84 -14.18 7.45 8.34
N TYR A 85 -12.99 7.12 8.82
CA TYR A 85 -11.73 7.60 8.29
C TYR A 85 -11.07 6.50 7.48
N LEU A 86 -10.38 6.95 6.44
CA LEU A 86 -9.60 6.10 5.57
C LEU A 86 -8.12 6.42 5.86
N TYR A 87 -7.25 5.45 5.74
CA TYR A 87 -5.82 5.63 5.93
C TYR A 87 -5.08 4.82 4.88
N ILE A 88 -3.98 5.36 4.37
CA ILE A 88 -3.16 4.68 3.36
C ILE A 88 -1.76 4.60 3.91
N GLU A 89 -1.19 3.41 3.89
CA GLU A 89 0.20 3.16 4.25
C GLU A 89 1.06 3.09 2.99
N ASP A 90 2.22 3.76 3.01
CA ASP A 90 3.18 3.74 1.89
C ASP A 90 4.60 3.43 2.40
N CYS A 91 4.82 2.16 2.74
CA CYS A 91 5.96 1.74 3.55
C CYS A 91 7.33 2.02 2.95
N ASP A 92 7.41 2.14 1.63
CA ASP A 92 8.63 2.32 0.86
C ASP A 92 8.64 3.61 0.01
N TYR A 93 7.69 4.50 0.30
CA TYR A 93 7.45 5.75 -0.42
C TYR A 93 7.13 5.53 -1.91
N SER A 94 6.68 4.33 -2.30
CA SER A 94 6.42 4.02 -3.71
C SER A 94 5.27 4.86 -4.28
N MET A 95 4.22 5.13 -3.49
CA MET A 95 3.16 6.04 -3.88
C MET A 95 3.68 7.47 -4.04
N LEU A 96 4.47 7.96 -3.08
CA LEU A 96 5.02 9.32 -3.17
C LEU A 96 5.92 9.49 -4.39
N LYS A 97 6.82 8.52 -4.67
CA LYS A 97 7.69 8.52 -5.85
C LYS A 97 6.86 8.51 -7.13
N PHE A 98 5.86 7.62 -7.21
CA PHE A 98 4.95 7.53 -8.35
C PHE A 98 4.21 8.86 -8.59
N MET A 99 3.59 9.42 -7.55
CA MET A 99 2.86 10.68 -7.60
C MET A 99 3.75 11.85 -7.99
N ARG A 100 4.98 11.93 -7.47
CA ARG A 100 5.92 12.99 -7.85
C ARG A 100 6.35 12.90 -9.30
N TYR A 101 6.62 11.69 -9.80
CA TYR A 101 6.96 11.52 -11.21
C TYR A 101 5.82 12.04 -12.07
N LYS A 102 4.59 11.59 -11.80
CA LYS A 102 3.41 11.91 -12.60
C LYS A 102 3.07 13.39 -12.56
N THR A 103 3.11 14.01 -11.38
CA THR A 103 2.84 15.45 -11.23
C THR A 103 3.91 16.33 -11.87
N ASN A 104 5.20 15.93 -11.83
CA ASN A 104 6.29 16.69 -12.45
C ASN A 104 6.39 16.48 -13.97
N LYS A 105 6.25 15.25 -14.46
CA LYS A 105 6.49 14.89 -15.87
C LYS A 105 5.26 15.03 -16.76
N GLN A 106 4.07 14.71 -16.25
CA GLN A 106 2.84 14.79 -17.03
C GLN A 106 2.12 16.14 -16.90
N ASN A 107 2.70 17.10 -16.14
CA ASN A 107 2.16 18.45 -15.93
C ASN A 107 0.68 18.43 -15.49
N LEU A 108 0.32 17.41 -14.70
CA LEU A 108 -0.96 17.38 -14.01
C LEU A 108 -1.06 18.64 -13.14
N GLN A 109 -2.24 19.25 -13.04
CA GLN A 109 -2.43 20.49 -12.27
C GLN A 109 -2.12 20.32 -10.76
N ASN A 110 -1.89 19.08 -10.31
CA ASN A 110 -1.59 18.69 -8.94
C ASN A 110 -0.09 18.92 -8.64
N ARG A 111 0.39 20.17 -8.67
CA ARG A 111 1.78 20.47 -8.25
C ARG A 111 1.93 20.33 -6.74
N VAL A 112 3.07 19.79 -6.28
CA VAL A 112 3.42 19.80 -4.85
C VAL A 112 3.68 21.25 -4.44
N VAL A 113 2.99 21.72 -3.40
CA VAL A 113 2.93 23.14 -3.01
C VAL A 113 3.98 23.47 -1.97
N ASP A 114 4.18 22.58 -1.01
CA ASP A 114 4.98 22.86 0.18
C ASP A 114 5.36 21.56 0.90
N SER A 115 6.45 21.63 1.65
CA SER A 115 6.91 20.65 2.61
C SER A 115 7.20 21.35 3.93
N MET A 116 6.18 21.49 4.79
CA MET A 116 6.37 22.06 6.13
C MET A 116 6.72 20.95 7.12
N THR A 117 7.70 21.22 8.00
CA THR A 117 8.03 20.34 9.12
C THR A 117 7.07 20.59 10.28
N TYR A 118 6.45 19.54 10.79
CA TYR A 118 5.61 19.57 11.99
C TYR A 118 6.16 18.63 13.07
N PHE A 119 5.66 18.81 14.29
CA PHE A 119 5.94 17.94 15.42
C PHE A 119 4.64 17.31 15.91
N VAL A 120 4.59 15.99 16.00
CA VAL A 120 3.49 15.23 16.63
C VAL A 120 4.11 14.31 17.68
N ASN A 121 3.71 14.43 18.94
CA ASN A 121 4.25 13.62 20.04
C ASN A 121 5.80 13.57 20.09
N GLN A 122 6.44 14.73 19.88
CA GLN A 122 7.91 14.90 19.79
C GLN A 122 8.57 14.34 18.52
N GLU A 123 7.82 13.76 17.59
CA GLU A 123 8.34 13.28 16.32
C GLU A 123 8.24 14.35 15.23
N LYS A 124 9.34 14.57 14.50
CA LYS A 124 9.35 15.40 13.30
C LYS A 124 8.77 14.65 12.11
N LEU A 125 7.86 15.32 11.43
CA LEU A 125 7.25 14.87 10.18
C LEU A 125 7.27 15.99 9.14
N ARG A 126 7.14 15.63 7.86
CA ARG A 126 6.83 16.56 6.77
C ARG A 126 5.46 16.32 6.23
N LEU A 127 4.70 17.39 6.15
CA LEU A 127 3.46 17.39 5.40
C LEU A 127 3.75 17.82 3.98
N VAL A 128 3.50 16.91 3.04
CA VAL A 128 3.51 17.16 1.60
C VAL A 128 2.08 17.53 1.21
N ARG A 129 1.93 18.64 0.46
CA ARG A 129 0.61 19.08 -0.02
C ARG A 129 0.60 19.18 -1.53
N TRP A 130 -0.52 18.80 -2.15
CA TRP A 130 -0.79 19.05 -3.56
C TRP A 130 -1.74 20.24 -3.72
N ASN A 131 -1.54 21.05 -4.77
CA ASN A 131 -2.36 22.24 -5.03
C ASN A 131 -3.83 21.91 -5.27
N ASN A 132 -4.09 20.72 -5.80
CA ASN A 132 -5.41 20.19 -6.06
C ASN A 132 -5.51 18.79 -5.46
N PRO A 133 -6.67 18.42 -4.89
CA PRO A 133 -6.90 17.06 -4.43
C PRO A 133 -6.75 16.04 -5.57
N ILE A 134 -6.10 14.93 -5.28
CA ILE A 134 -5.92 13.78 -6.16
C ILE A 134 -7.05 12.80 -5.88
N GLY A 135 -7.82 12.47 -6.91
CA GLY A 135 -8.92 11.51 -6.82
C GLY A 135 -8.44 10.06 -6.87
N TYR A 136 -9.11 9.20 -6.12
CA TYR A 136 -8.93 7.75 -6.20
C TYR A 136 -10.26 7.04 -5.93
N LYS A 137 -10.34 5.78 -6.34
CA LYS A 137 -11.51 4.91 -6.23
C LYS A 137 -11.25 3.81 -5.21
N ILE A 138 -12.30 3.48 -4.45
CA ILE A 138 -12.31 2.43 -3.44
C ILE A 138 -13.40 1.42 -3.82
N PHE A 139 -13.09 0.14 -3.69
CA PHE A 139 -13.95 -0.98 -4.05
C PHE A 139 -14.31 -1.80 -2.81
N GLU A 140 -15.60 -1.86 -2.49
CA GLU A 140 -16.12 -2.58 -1.33
C GLU A 140 -17.56 -3.02 -1.60
N ASN A 141 -17.88 -4.30 -1.35
CA ASN A 141 -19.24 -4.84 -1.41
C ASN A 141 -20.07 -4.40 -2.65
N ASN A 142 -19.56 -4.64 -3.85
CA ASN A 142 -20.24 -4.30 -5.11
C ASN A 142 -20.51 -2.80 -5.30
N THR A 143 -19.81 -1.96 -4.55
CA THR A 143 -19.94 -0.50 -4.61
C THR A 143 -18.58 0.14 -4.85
N VAL A 144 -18.57 1.15 -5.72
CA VAL A 144 -17.40 2.00 -5.97
C VAL A 144 -17.59 3.33 -5.26
N PHE A 145 -16.65 3.69 -4.40
CA PHE A 145 -16.61 4.98 -3.73
C PHE A 145 -15.50 5.83 -4.34
N GLU A 146 -15.81 7.07 -4.68
CA GLU A 146 -14.82 8.04 -5.13
C GLU A 146 -14.47 8.98 -3.98
N THR A 147 -13.17 9.18 -3.76
CA THR A 147 -12.67 10.08 -2.73
C THR A 147 -11.41 10.76 -3.22
N THR A 148 -10.88 11.67 -2.41
CA THR A 148 -9.72 12.48 -2.76
C THR A 148 -8.81 12.63 -1.57
N PHE A 149 -7.54 12.88 -1.85
CA PHE A 149 -6.61 13.39 -0.87
C PHE A 149 -5.78 14.55 -1.41
N ASP A 150 -5.29 15.39 -0.52
CA ASP A 150 -4.46 16.56 -0.84
C ASP A 150 -3.18 16.63 0.00
N THR A 151 -3.00 15.67 0.90
CA THR A 151 -1.92 15.63 1.88
C THR A 151 -1.29 14.25 2.01
N TYR A 152 0.00 14.23 2.36
CA TYR A 152 0.79 13.02 2.63
C TYR A 152 1.82 13.34 3.72
N THR A 153 1.90 12.50 4.75
CA THR A 153 2.64 12.79 5.97
C THR A 153 3.90 11.94 6.09
N GLU A 154 5.06 12.44 5.68
CA GLU A 154 6.33 11.70 5.79
C GLU A 154 6.88 11.74 7.23
N TYR A 155 7.01 10.57 7.88
CA TYR A 155 7.72 10.42 9.16
C TYR A 155 9.19 10.11 8.90
N TRP A 156 10.10 10.81 9.56
CA TRP A 156 11.54 10.53 9.41
C TRP A 156 12.31 10.44 10.72
N GLU A 157 11.66 10.48 11.89
CA GLU A 157 12.33 10.24 13.18
C GLU A 157 12.05 8.81 13.69
N CYS A 158 13.09 8.16 14.22
CA CYS A 158 12.95 6.81 14.75
C CYS A 158 12.61 6.75 16.24
N SER A 159 12.35 7.89 16.89
CA SER A 159 12.30 8.00 18.35
C SER A 159 11.31 7.03 19.03
N ASN A 160 10.19 6.66 18.38
CA ASN A 160 9.27 5.59 18.83
C ASN A 160 9.14 4.40 17.85
N LYS A 161 10.23 4.00 17.16
CA LYS A 161 10.21 3.04 16.01
C LYS A 161 9.71 1.63 16.27
N LEU A 162 9.34 1.31 17.51
CA LEU A 162 8.91 -0.01 17.93
C LEU A 162 7.54 -0.01 18.62
N ASP A 163 6.97 1.15 18.92
CA ASP A 163 5.61 1.26 19.44
C ASP A 163 4.63 1.35 18.26
N TYR A 164 3.54 0.61 18.40
CA TYR A 164 2.53 0.34 17.40
C TYR A 164 2.06 1.55 16.58
N SER A 165 2.50 1.65 15.32
CA SER A 165 1.75 2.07 14.13
C SER A 165 2.77 2.14 12.99
N PRO A 166 2.40 1.84 11.74
CA PRO A 166 3.36 1.95 10.66
C PRO A 166 3.82 3.42 10.57
N LYS A 167 5.12 3.65 10.75
CA LYS A 167 5.76 4.97 10.64
C LYS A 167 5.92 5.37 9.19
N TYR A 168 4.85 5.20 8.44
CA TYR A 168 4.81 5.40 7.03
C TYR A 168 3.80 6.49 6.72
N PRO A 169 3.85 7.00 5.50
CA PRO A 169 3.15 8.23 5.31
C PRO A 169 1.68 8.04 5.12
N TYR A 170 0.93 8.63 6.05
CA TYR A 170 -0.52 8.68 5.95
C TYR A 170 -0.91 9.76 4.97
N ILE A 171 -1.80 9.37 4.09
CA ILE A 171 -2.72 10.28 3.44
C ILE A 171 -3.90 10.49 4.39
N PHE A 172 -4.42 11.73 4.51
CA PHE A 172 -5.70 12.02 5.17
C PHE A 172 -6.84 12.07 4.14
N PRO A 173 -7.48 10.94 3.83
CA PRO A 173 -8.67 10.92 2.99
C PRO A 173 -9.92 11.38 3.77
N LYS A 174 -10.92 11.80 2.99
CA LYS A 174 -12.18 12.36 3.47
C LYS A 174 -13.08 11.30 4.12
N GLN A 175 -14.02 11.77 4.94
CA GLN A 175 -15.10 10.94 5.48
C GLN A 175 -15.77 10.13 4.37
N THR A 176 -16.00 8.86 4.64
CA THR A 176 -16.64 7.91 3.72
C THR A 176 -17.94 7.38 4.34
N PRO A 177 -18.98 7.08 3.53
CA PRO A 177 -20.13 6.31 4.00
C PRO A 177 -19.77 4.85 4.34
N LEU A 178 -18.58 4.38 3.96
CA LEU A 178 -18.05 3.09 4.40
C LEU A 178 -17.82 3.13 5.90
N ARG A 179 -18.72 2.50 6.64
CA ARG A 179 -18.58 2.30 8.08
C ARG A 179 -18.33 0.84 8.35
N ILE A 180 -17.08 0.52 8.63
CA ILE A 180 -16.69 -0.78 9.13
C ILE A 180 -15.95 -0.53 10.43
N ASN A 181 -16.52 -1.08 11.51
CA ASN A 181 -15.98 -0.96 12.85
C ASN A 181 -15.73 -2.37 13.36
N TYR A 182 -14.62 -2.53 14.07
CA TYR A 182 -14.50 -3.61 15.03
C TYR A 182 -15.58 -3.45 16.12
N THR A 183 -16.08 -4.57 16.65
CA THR A 183 -16.93 -4.53 17.85
C THR A 183 -16.14 -3.94 19.03
N ASP A 184 -16.83 -3.53 20.10
CA ASP A 184 -16.15 -2.99 21.29
C ASP A 184 -15.13 -4.00 21.86
N GLU A 185 -15.49 -5.29 21.90
CA GLU A 185 -14.60 -6.39 22.33
C GLU A 185 -13.37 -6.54 21.43
N GLN A 186 -13.55 -6.40 20.10
CA GLN A 186 -12.45 -6.46 19.14
C GLN A 186 -11.57 -5.21 19.20
N HIS A 187 -12.15 -4.05 19.49
CA HIS A 187 -11.41 -2.79 19.67
C HIS A 187 -10.44 -2.85 20.86
N GLU A 188 -10.79 -3.60 21.91
CA GLU A 188 -9.95 -3.79 23.09
C GLU A 188 -8.82 -4.81 22.86
N ASP A 189 -8.90 -5.63 21.80
CA ASP A 189 -7.91 -6.65 21.44
C ASP A 189 -7.04 -6.19 20.27
N LEU A 190 -5.92 -5.53 20.60
CA LEU A 190 -4.97 -5.02 19.60
C LEU A 190 -4.40 -6.15 18.71
N ALA A 191 -4.17 -7.33 19.29
CA ALA A 191 -3.75 -8.51 18.57
C ALA A 191 -4.79 -8.95 17.53
N TYR A 192 -6.08 -8.82 17.86
CA TYR A 192 -7.16 -9.10 16.91
C TYR A 192 -7.17 -8.11 15.75
N ILE A 193 -7.07 -6.81 16.03
CA ILE A 193 -7.05 -5.74 15.01
C ILE A 193 -5.89 -5.98 14.04
N LEU A 194 -4.69 -6.25 14.57
CA LEU A 194 -3.52 -6.57 13.76
C LEU A 194 -3.72 -7.74 12.82
N LYS A 195 -4.32 -8.82 13.32
CA LYS A 195 -4.53 -10.04 12.53
C LYS A 195 -5.65 -9.88 11.50
N ASN A 196 -6.55 -8.93 11.72
CA ASN A 196 -7.76 -8.72 10.93
C ASN A 196 -7.91 -7.25 10.49
N PRO A 197 -6.93 -6.62 9.84
CA PRO A 197 -7.02 -5.23 9.39
C PRO A 197 -8.19 -5.09 8.42
N ILE A 198 -9.00 -4.05 8.60
CA ILE A 198 -10.09 -3.73 7.68
C ILE A 198 -9.50 -2.97 6.49
N MET A 199 -9.30 -3.67 5.38
CA MET A 199 -8.64 -3.13 4.20
C MET A 199 -9.52 -3.24 2.97
N VAL A 200 -9.52 -2.19 2.15
CA VAL A 200 -10.27 -2.13 0.88
C VAL A 200 -9.38 -1.88 -0.31
N PHE A 201 -9.69 -2.55 -1.40
CA PHE A 201 -8.96 -2.40 -2.65
C PHE A 201 -9.17 -1.00 -3.22
N SER A 202 -8.08 -0.36 -3.62
CA SER A 202 -8.08 1.04 -4.06
C SER A 202 -7.24 1.22 -5.32
N ILE A 203 -7.72 2.08 -6.21
CA ILE A 203 -7.02 2.47 -7.44
C ILE A 203 -6.99 3.99 -7.52
N LEU A 204 -5.80 4.55 -7.74
CA LEU A 204 -5.58 5.95 -8.05
C LEU A 204 -5.26 6.07 -9.55
N PRO A 205 -6.22 6.48 -10.38
CA PRO A 205 -6.00 6.76 -11.80
C PRO A 205 -5.45 8.19 -11.99
N LEU A 206 -4.43 8.35 -12.84
CA LEU A 206 -3.75 9.65 -13.03
C LEU A 206 -3.94 10.30 -14.41
N ASP A 207 -4.65 9.67 -15.34
CA ASP A 207 -5.08 10.33 -16.58
C ASP A 207 -6.56 10.09 -16.87
N GLU A 208 -7.16 10.99 -17.65
CA GLU A 208 -8.49 10.77 -18.23
C GLU A 208 -8.44 9.66 -19.29
N MET A 209 -7.27 9.27 -19.80
CA MET A 209 -7.14 8.20 -20.81
C MET A 209 -7.10 6.79 -20.22
N THR A 210 -7.23 6.60 -18.89
CA THR A 210 -7.45 5.28 -18.29
C THR A 210 -8.87 4.74 -18.54
N TYR A 211 -9.57 5.33 -19.52
CA TYR A 211 -10.94 5.16 -20.00
C TYR A 211 -11.37 3.72 -20.37
N GLU A 212 -10.50 2.72 -20.16
CA GLU A 212 -10.72 1.32 -20.52
C GLU A 212 -10.76 0.35 -19.32
N LEU A 213 -10.62 0.81 -18.07
CA LEU A 213 -11.19 0.01 -16.97
C LEU A 213 -12.71 0.22 -17.05
N PRO A 214 -13.53 -0.83 -17.21
CA PRO A 214 -14.97 -0.67 -17.39
C PRO A 214 -15.58 -0.11 -16.10
N TYR A 215 -15.62 1.22 -15.94
CA TYR A 215 -16.03 1.88 -14.69
C TYR A 215 -17.46 1.59 -14.23
N ASN A 216 -18.23 0.79 -14.98
CA ASN A 216 -19.43 0.08 -14.52
C ASN A 216 -19.04 -1.20 -13.75
N LEU A 217 -18.14 -1.06 -12.78
CA LEU A 217 -17.58 -2.18 -12.04
C LEU A 217 -18.64 -2.72 -11.06
N GLU A 218 -19.15 -3.91 -11.32
CA GLU A 218 -19.84 -4.74 -10.33
C GLU A 218 -18.80 -5.40 -9.42
N ALA A 219 -17.90 -4.58 -8.86
CA ALA A 219 -16.70 -5.04 -8.19
C ALA A 219 -17.03 -5.85 -6.94
N SER A 220 -16.75 -7.14 -6.97
CA SER A 220 -16.98 -8.03 -5.84
C SER A 220 -15.68 -8.34 -5.11
N SER A 221 -15.75 -8.38 -3.79
CA SER A 221 -14.72 -8.94 -2.92
C SER A 221 -15.26 -10.21 -2.28
N ARG A 222 -14.41 -11.24 -2.17
CA ARG A 222 -14.78 -12.49 -1.52
C ARG A 222 -13.57 -13.17 -0.91
N ARG A 223 -13.83 -13.99 0.11
CA ARG A 223 -12.84 -14.93 0.64
C ARG A 223 -12.47 -15.92 -0.46
N GLU A 224 -11.19 -16.15 -0.65
CA GLU A 224 -10.66 -16.91 -1.78
C GLU A 224 -9.35 -17.60 -1.39
N GLU A 225 -9.01 -18.68 -2.10
CA GLU A 225 -7.74 -19.38 -1.94
C GLU A 225 -6.95 -19.39 -3.26
N LEU A 226 -5.69 -18.96 -3.20
CA LEU A 226 -4.77 -19.12 -4.32
C LEU A 226 -3.70 -20.16 -4.03
N GLU A 227 -3.50 -21.06 -4.98
CA GLU A 227 -2.42 -22.05 -4.92
C GLU A 227 -1.08 -21.42 -5.30
N THR A 228 -0.10 -21.54 -4.41
CA THR A 228 1.28 -21.14 -4.65
C THR A 228 1.95 -22.01 -5.71
N SER A 229 3.03 -21.52 -6.31
CA SER A 229 3.86 -22.29 -7.24
C SER A 229 4.49 -23.54 -6.62
N LYS A 230 4.44 -23.69 -5.30
CA LYS A 230 4.91 -24.84 -4.53
C LYS A 230 3.80 -25.79 -4.09
N GLY A 231 2.54 -25.53 -4.47
CA GLY A 231 1.39 -26.38 -4.16
C GLY A 231 0.73 -26.17 -2.79
N LYS A 232 1.12 -25.12 -2.05
CA LYS A 232 0.42 -24.69 -0.83
C LYS A 232 -0.69 -23.72 -1.20
N ASN A 233 -1.88 -23.83 -0.60
CA ASN A 233 -2.92 -22.80 -0.69
C ASN A 233 -2.69 -21.68 0.33
N ILE A 234 -2.94 -20.44 -0.09
CA ILE A 234 -2.99 -19.27 0.79
C ILE A 234 -4.39 -18.69 0.68
N GLU A 235 -5.00 -18.50 1.84
CA GLU A 235 -6.29 -17.86 1.99
C GLU A 235 -6.13 -16.35 2.05
N GLY A 236 -7.07 -15.63 1.43
CA GLY A 236 -7.12 -14.18 1.45
C GLY A 236 -8.42 -13.66 0.88
N THR A 237 -8.38 -12.43 0.39
CA THR A 237 -9.49 -11.76 -0.26
C THR A 237 -9.18 -11.60 -1.75
N GLY A 238 -9.98 -12.24 -2.59
CA GLY A 238 -9.98 -12.05 -4.03
C GLY A 238 -10.89 -10.89 -4.43
N ILE A 239 -10.45 -10.11 -5.41
CA ILE A 239 -11.18 -8.98 -6.00
C ILE A 239 -11.42 -9.28 -7.46
N ASP A 240 -12.66 -9.09 -7.90
CA ASP A 240 -13.12 -9.25 -9.27
C ASP A 240 -13.87 -7.96 -9.61
N LEU A 241 -13.25 -7.11 -10.43
CA LEU A 241 -13.69 -5.74 -10.66
C LEU A 241 -14.78 -5.68 -11.73
N ASP A 242 -14.75 -6.56 -12.74
CA ASP A 242 -15.70 -6.57 -13.86
C ASP A 242 -16.74 -7.70 -13.82
N ASN A 243 -16.73 -8.51 -12.75
CA ASN A 243 -17.66 -9.61 -12.47
C ASN A 243 -17.62 -10.72 -13.54
N ASP A 244 -16.46 -10.90 -14.19
CA ASP A 244 -16.24 -11.98 -15.17
C ASP A 244 -15.87 -13.33 -14.52
N LYS A 245 -15.78 -13.35 -13.17
CA LYS A 245 -15.38 -14.47 -12.32
C LYS A 245 -13.89 -14.80 -12.38
N ILE A 246 -13.09 -13.96 -13.01
CA ILE A 246 -11.63 -13.98 -12.98
C ILE A 246 -11.19 -12.97 -11.94
N LEU A 247 -10.25 -13.37 -11.10
CA LEU A 247 -9.72 -12.47 -10.07
C LEU A 247 -8.71 -11.50 -10.70
N ASP A 248 -8.93 -10.22 -10.44
CA ASP A 248 -8.07 -9.12 -10.84
C ASP A 248 -7.02 -8.80 -9.79
N ALA A 249 -7.40 -8.89 -8.53
CA ALA A 249 -6.49 -8.69 -7.41
C ALA A 249 -6.71 -9.73 -6.31
N PHE A 250 -5.68 -9.92 -5.51
CA PHE A 250 -5.71 -10.82 -4.36
C PHE A 250 -4.84 -10.25 -3.27
N TRP A 251 -5.35 -10.17 -2.05
CA TRP A 251 -4.55 -9.77 -0.91
C TRP A 251 -4.73 -10.71 0.27
N TYR A 252 -3.70 -10.83 1.09
CA TYR A 252 -3.71 -11.67 2.28
C TYR A 252 -2.78 -11.11 3.35
N ASN A 253 -3.01 -11.57 4.58
CA ASN A 253 -2.16 -11.27 5.74
C ASN A 253 -1.25 -12.46 6.04
N GLU A 254 0.03 -12.19 6.22
CA GLU A 254 0.98 -13.12 6.81
C GLU A 254 1.22 -12.71 8.26
N VAL A 255 0.66 -13.49 9.18
CA VAL A 255 0.83 -13.30 10.62
C VAL A 255 1.97 -14.18 11.10
N GLN A 256 2.97 -13.59 11.73
CA GLN A 256 4.01 -14.32 12.46
C GLN A 256 3.67 -14.26 13.94
N ASP A 257 3.08 -15.36 14.44
CA ASP A 257 2.82 -15.53 15.86
C ASP A 257 4.13 -15.81 16.60
N SER A 258 4.74 -14.73 17.12
CA SER A 258 5.88 -14.78 18.04
C SER A 258 5.50 -14.10 19.36
N LYS A 259 6.47 -13.84 20.27
CA LYS A 259 6.21 -12.98 21.45
C LYS A 259 5.76 -11.57 21.06
N ILE A 260 6.08 -11.17 19.84
CA ILE A 260 5.73 -9.92 19.17
C ILE A 260 4.82 -10.32 18.01
N ILE A 261 3.67 -9.66 17.89
CA ILE A 261 2.76 -9.91 16.76
C ILE A 261 3.26 -9.09 15.59
N GLU A 262 3.56 -9.78 14.50
CA GLU A 262 4.01 -9.18 13.25
C GLU A 262 3.06 -9.58 12.13
N VAL A 263 2.51 -8.59 11.42
CA VAL A 263 1.56 -8.82 10.33
C VAL A 263 2.04 -8.11 9.08
N VAL A 264 2.22 -8.87 8.00
CA VAL A 264 2.53 -8.34 6.68
C VAL A 264 1.31 -8.54 5.77
N THR A 265 0.67 -7.45 5.37
CA THR A 265 -0.38 -7.48 4.35
C THR A 265 0.25 -7.28 2.98
N ARG A 266 -0.11 -8.12 2.00
CA ARG A 266 0.38 -7.99 0.62
C ARG A 266 -0.77 -7.97 -0.38
N LEU A 267 -0.68 -7.09 -1.35
CA LEU A 267 -1.58 -6.99 -2.49
C LEU A 267 -0.88 -7.44 -3.77
N TYR A 268 -1.54 -8.36 -4.47
CA TYR A 268 -1.16 -8.86 -5.78
C TYR A 268 -2.22 -8.46 -6.80
N ILE A 269 -1.78 -8.19 -8.04
CA ILE A 269 -2.67 -8.03 -9.19
C ILE A 269 -2.38 -9.10 -10.24
N ASN A 270 -3.40 -9.48 -10.99
CA ASN A 270 -3.30 -10.46 -12.07
C ASN A 270 -3.06 -9.76 -13.41
N ILE A 271 -1.80 -9.60 -13.82
CA ILE A 271 -1.47 -9.09 -15.16
C ILE A 271 -1.27 -10.27 -16.09
N GLU A 272 -2.13 -10.41 -17.10
CA GLU A 272 -2.01 -11.42 -18.15
C GLU A 272 -1.84 -12.86 -17.61
N GLY A 273 -2.53 -13.18 -16.51
CA GLY A 273 -2.51 -14.50 -15.86
C GLY A 273 -1.37 -14.70 -14.87
N LYS A 274 -0.59 -13.66 -14.58
CA LYS A 274 0.51 -13.68 -13.60
C LYS A 274 0.19 -12.79 -12.42
N TRP A 275 0.34 -13.34 -11.22
CA TRP A 275 0.21 -12.61 -9.97
C TRP A 275 1.48 -11.80 -9.68
N ILE A 276 1.36 -10.49 -9.67
CA ILE A 276 2.44 -9.53 -9.46
C ILE A 276 2.22 -8.84 -8.11
N PRO A 277 3.17 -8.89 -7.16
CA PRO A 277 3.06 -8.16 -5.90
C PRO A 277 3.25 -6.66 -6.16
N MET A 278 2.30 -5.83 -5.78
CA MET A 278 2.30 -4.39 -6.10
C MET A 278 2.40 -3.50 -4.87
N TRP A 279 1.86 -3.93 -3.74
CA TRP A 279 1.78 -3.12 -2.54
C TRP A 279 1.83 -3.98 -1.29
N TYR A 280 2.36 -3.43 -0.21
CA TYR A 280 2.39 -4.08 1.09
C TYR A 280 2.24 -3.06 2.22
N THR A 281 1.77 -3.54 3.36
CA THR A 281 1.97 -2.87 4.65
C THR A 281 2.44 -3.86 5.70
N TYR A 282 2.97 -3.33 6.78
CA TYR A 282 3.49 -4.10 7.89
C TYR A 282 3.12 -3.45 9.22
N PHE A 283 2.64 -4.29 10.13
CA PHE A 283 2.30 -3.92 11.49
C PHE A 283 3.08 -4.76 12.49
N ARG A 284 3.50 -4.14 13.59
CA ARG A 284 4.25 -4.79 14.67
C ARG A 284 3.80 -4.28 16.03
N GLU A 285 3.60 -5.19 16.96
CA GLU A 285 3.33 -4.90 18.38
C GLU A 285 4.38 -5.56 19.28
N MET A 286 5.06 -4.76 20.11
CA MET A 286 6.02 -5.23 21.12
C MET A 286 5.41 -5.40 22.50
#